data_AF-A0A382GCK9-F1
#
_entry.id   AF-A0A382GCK9-F1
#
_cell.length_a   1.000
_cell.length_b   1.000
_cell.length_c   1.000
_cell.angle_alpha   90.00
_cell.angle_beta   90.00
_cell.angle_gamma   90.00
#
_symmetry.space_group_name_H-M   'P 1'
#
loop_
_entity.id
_entity.type
_entity.pdbx_description
1 polymer ?
#
loop_
_entity_poly.entity_id
_entity_poly.type
_entity_poly.pdbx_seq_one_letter_code
_entity_poly.pdbx_strand_id
1 'polypeptide(L)'
;MPQNSDILKTESGQINPILLPLKKFNGIIWPYTPTINVSHQAEYGEYDITHTNYPTSYFTKSRPPNLQVSGPLTAQTVAEGNYMIAVLHFLRIVTKMHFGMNDPKRGTPPPVLKFNAYGDLMFSNVPVLVRSFAYDLGQDIDYIDIDTDSAEAGFSEGFRSKVPTQLNLIIDMVIQQTPSKLRTTFTMNDFKSGKLVKDGFI
;
A
#
# COMPACT_ATOMS: atom_id res chain seq x y z
N MET A 1 12.72 -3.93 -15.45
CA MET A 1 12.15 -3.48 -14.15
C MET A 1 12.21 -4.66 -13.20
N PRO A 2 12.77 -4.58 -11.99
CA PRO A 2 12.58 -5.66 -11.03
C PRO A 2 11.13 -5.58 -10.58
N GLN A 3 10.31 -6.45 -11.15
CA GLN A 3 8.93 -6.66 -10.74
C GLN A 3 9.00 -7.36 -9.38
N ASN A 4 8.36 -6.81 -8.35
CA ASN A 4 8.09 -7.52 -7.09
C ASN A 4 7.06 -8.66 -7.31
N SER A 5 7.25 -9.47 -8.36
CA SER A 5 6.43 -10.63 -8.72
C SER A 5 6.59 -11.81 -7.75
N ASP A 6 7.47 -11.65 -6.76
CA ASP A 6 7.82 -12.67 -5.80
C ASP A 6 6.89 -12.68 -4.58
N ILE A 7 6.24 -11.56 -4.27
CA ILE A 7 5.36 -11.47 -3.09
C ILE A 7 4.06 -12.28 -3.25
N LEU A 8 3.66 -12.56 -4.49
CA LEU A 8 2.48 -13.37 -4.80
C LEU A 8 2.82 -14.86 -4.95
N LYS A 9 4.10 -15.21 -4.93
CA LYS A 9 4.57 -16.58 -5.16
C LYS A 9 5.04 -17.17 -3.83
N THR A 10 4.69 -18.43 -3.62
CA THR A 10 5.25 -19.25 -2.55
C THR A 10 6.67 -19.67 -2.91
N GLU A 11 7.44 -20.20 -1.95
CA GLU A 11 8.81 -20.71 -2.14
C GLU A 11 8.92 -21.75 -3.28
N SER A 12 7.85 -22.48 -3.58
CA SER A 12 7.74 -23.43 -4.69
C SER A 12 7.57 -22.76 -6.07
N GLY A 13 7.50 -21.43 -6.13
CA GLY A 13 7.24 -20.66 -7.36
C GLY A 13 5.79 -20.69 -7.83
N GLN A 14 4.92 -21.47 -7.17
CA GLN A 14 3.48 -21.48 -7.39
C GLN A 14 2.81 -20.35 -6.62
N ILE A 15 1.70 -19.84 -7.15
CA ILE A 15 0.93 -18.78 -6.52
C ILE A 15 -0.05 -19.43 -5.56
N ASN A 16 -0.04 -18.99 -4.30
CA ASN A 16 -0.97 -19.49 -3.29
C ASN A 16 -2.42 -19.31 -3.80
N PRO A 17 -3.27 -20.35 -3.76
CA PRO A 17 -4.68 -20.27 -4.18
C PRO A 17 -5.44 -19.10 -3.55
N ILE A 18 -5.10 -18.71 -2.32
CA ILE A 18 -5.70 -17.57 -1.60
C ILE A 18 -5.40 -16.24 -2.31
N LEU A 19 -4.22 -16.10 -2.92
CA LEU A 19 -3.79 -14.87 -3.61
C LEU A 19 -4.12 -14.88 -5.11
N LEU A 20 -4.70 -15.96 -5.62
CA LEU A 20 -5.02 -16.14 -7.03
C LEU A 20 -5.88 -15.00 -7.61
N PRO A 21 -6.91 -14.46 -6.91
CA PRO A 21 -7.70 -13.34 -7.42
C PRO A 21 -6.86 -12.08 -7.71
N LEU A 22 -5.78 -11.85 -6.96
CA LEU A 22 -4.90 -10.69 -7.13
C LEU A 22 -3.91 -10.84 -8.28
N LYS A 23 -3.69 -12.06 -8.77
CA LYS A 23 -2.75 -12.34 -9.87
C LYS A 23 -3.10 -11.56 -11.14
N LYS A 24 -4.39 -11.44 -11.45
CA LYS A 24 -4.87 -10.74 -12.67
C LYS A 24 -4.45 -9.27 -12.70
N PHE A 25 -4.34 -8.66 -11.52
CA PHE A 25 -4.11 -7.22 -11.37
C PHE A 25 -2.70 -6.89 -10.89
N ASN A 26 -1.89 -7.92 -10.58
CA ASN A 26 -0.55 -7.78 -9.99
C ASN A 26 -0.55 -6.91 -8.72
N GLY A 27 -1.65 -6.89 -7.97
CA GLY A 27 -1.86 -6.03 -6.81
C GLY A 27 -3.33 -5.92 -6.43
N ILE A 28 -3.62 -4.94 -5.55
CA ILE A 28 -4.98 -4.64 -5.11
C ILE A 28 -5.57 -3.52 -5.97
N ILE A 29 -6.79 -3.73 -6.43
CA ILE A 29 -7.66 -2.72 -7.04
C ILE A 29 -8.88 -2.49 -6.15
N TRP A 30 -9.27 -1.24 -6.00
CA TRP A 30 -10.51 -0.89 -5.30
C TRP A 30 -11.72 -1.17 -6.20
N PRO A 31 -12.72 -1.96 -5.76
CA PRO A 31 -13.94 -2.20 -6.53
C PRO A 31 -14.78 -0.92 -6.71
N TYR A 32 -14.81 -0.10 -5.67
CA TYR A 32 -15.48 1.20 -5.65
C TYR A 32 -14.45 2.31 -5.51
N THR A 33 -14.75 3.49 -6.05
CA THR A 33 -13.89 4.67 -5.94
C THR A 33 -13.62 5.00 -4.47
N PRO A 34 -12.37 4.90 -3.99
CA PRO A 34 -12.05 5.15 -2.59
C PRO A 34 -11.84 6.64 -2.33
N THR A 35 -11.95 7.02 -1.06
CA THR A 35 -11.51 8.32 -0.56
C THR A 35 -10.01 8.30 -0.37
N ILE A 36 -9.30 9.29 -0.93
CA ILE A 36 -7.86 9.46 -0.78
C ILE A 36 -7.58 10.78 -0.09
N ASN A 37 -6.89 10.74 1.05
CA ASN A 37 -6.39 11.91 1.76
C ASN A 37 -4.87 12.02 1.58
N VAL A 38 -4.41 13.20 1.16
CA VAL A 38 -2.98 13.50 1.00
C VAL A 38 -2.65 14.79 1.75
N SER A 39 -1.62 14.76 2.58
CA SER A 39 -1.15 15.90 3.36
C SER A 39 0.29 16.26 3.02
N HIS A 40 0.49 17.41 2.38
CA HIS A 40 1.81 17.98 2.12
C HIS A 40 2.24 18.86 3.30
N GLN A 41 3.44 18.64 3.82
CA GLN A 41 3.98 19.43 4.92
C GLN A 41 5.40 19.88 4.62
N ALA A 42 5.64 21.17 4.80
CA ALA A 42 6.98 21.76 4.84
C ALA A 42 7.30 22.18 6.27
N GLU A 43 8.49 21.83 6.74
CA GLU A 43 8.99 22.18 8.06
C GLU A 43 9.85 23.44 7.95
N TYR A 44 9.49 24.46 8.72
CA TYR A 44 10.23 25.70 8.87
C TYR A 44 10.71 25.81 10.32
N GLY A 45 11.97 26.18 10.50
CA GLY A 45 12.50 26.65 11.79
C GLY A 45 12.37 28.16 11.89
N GLU A 46 12.52 28.70 13.09
CA GLU A 46 12.49 30.15 13.34
C GLU A 46 13.84 30.61 13.90
N TYR A 47 14.27 31.80 13.49
CA TYR A 47 15.39 32.50 14.10
C TYR A 47 14.87 33.54 15.10
N ASP A 48 15.32 33.41 16.34
CA ASP A 48 15.15 34.42 17.38
C ASP A 48 16.25 35.48 17.24
N ILE A 49 15.96 36.51 16.45
CA ILE A 49 16.83 37.69 16.35
C ILE A 49 16.38 38.75 17.36
N THR A 50 17.33 39.40 18.04
CA THR A 50 17.02 40.47 18.99
C THR A 50 16.57 41.73 18.24
N HIS A 51 15.68 42.51 18.86
CA HIS A 51 15.16 43.78 18.31
C HIS A 51 14.41 43.64 16.95
N THR A 52 13.79 42.50 16.69
CA THR A 52 12.75 42.38 15.65
C THR A 52 11.36 42.25 16.28
N ASN A 53 10.34 42.74 15.58
CA ASN A 53 8.95 42.52 15.96
C ASN A 53 8.35 41.24 15.36
N TYR A 54 9.05 40.63 14.38
CA TYR A 54 8.61 39.41 13.72
C TYR A 54 9.78 38.43 13.59
N PRO A 55 9.66 37.19 14.10
CA PRO A 55 10.68 36.17 13.90
C PRO A 55 10.78 35.81 12.42
N THR A 56 12.00 35.51 11.94
CA THR A 56 12.24 35.11 10.55
C THR A 56 12.25 33.59 10.45
N SER A 57 11.36 33.02 9.63
CA SER A 57 11.32 31.58 9.39
C SER A 57 12.29 31.16 8.28
N TYR A 58 12.96 30.01 8.45
CA TYR A 58 13.83 29.40 7.44
C TYR A 58 13.38 27.97 7.12
N PHE A 59 13.54 27.57 5.87
CA PHE A 59 13.15 26.23 5.43
C PHE A 59 14.09 25.17 6.03
N THR A 60 13.54 24.17 6.70
CA THR A 60 14.29 23.04 7.25
C THR A 60 14.28 21.86 6.27
N LYS A 61 13.09 21.33 5.97
CA LYS A 61 12.91 20.20 5.06
C LYS A 61 11.46 20.07 4.62
N SER A 62 11.25 19.46 3.46
CA SER A 62 9.94 18.95 3.07
C SER A 62 9.80 17.52 3.56
N ARG A 63 8.65 17.16 4.14
CA ARG A 63 8.37 15.79 4.57
C ARG A 63 7.64 15.05 3.44
N PRO A 64 8.01 13.79 3.15
CA PRO A 64 7.22 12.97 2.24
C PRO A 64 5.75 12.92 2.71
N PRO A 65 4.77 13.14 1.81
CA PRO A 65 3.37 13.13 2.19
C PRO A 65 2.96 11.76 2.74
N ASN A 66 2.05 11.79 3.72
CA ASN A 66 1.31 10.59 4.09
C ASN A 66 0.08 10.47 3.17
N LEU A 67 -0.20 9.24 2.73
CA LEU A 67 -1.31 8.94 1.84
C LEU A 67 -2.21 7.92 2.55
N GLN A 68 -3.43 8.34 2.83
CA GLN A 68 -4.45 7.46 3.42
C GLN A 68 -5.53 7.18 2.39
N VAL A 69 -5.79 5.90 2.13
CA VAL A 69 -6.88 5.45 1.25
C VAL A 69 -7.91 4.72 2.09
N SER A 70 -9.18 5.11 1.97
CA SER A 70 -10.30 4.51 2.67
C SER A 70 -11.41 4.17 1.69
N GLY A 71 -11.94 2.95 1.75
CA GLY A 71 -13.05 2.56 0.91
C GLY A 71 -13.72 1.26 1.35
N PRO A 72 -15.01 1.07 0.99
CA PRO A 72 -15.71 -0.17 1.24
C PRO A 72 -15.25 -1.28 0.30
N LEU A 73 -15.14 -2.48 0.84
CA LEU A 73 -15.09 -3.75 0.12
C LEU A 73 -16.41 -4.48 0.39
N THR A 74 -16.96 -5.11 -0.64
CA THR A 74 -18.18 -5.91 -0.53
C THR A 74 -17.89 -7.33 -0.96
N ALA A 75 -18.64 -8.27 -0.40
CA ALA A 75 -18.59 -9.68 -0.72
C ALA A 75 -20.02 -10.18 -0.93
N GLN A 76 -20.62 -9.86 -2.08
CA GLN A 76 -21.96 -10.33 -2.46
C GLN A 76 -21.89 -11.61 -3.29
N THR A 77 -20.76 -11.81 -3.99
CA THR A 77 -20.49 -13.03 -4.75
C THR A 77 -19.30 -13.80 -4.16
N VAL A 78 -19.22 -15.11 -4.43
CA VAL A 78 -18.08 -15.95 -3.98
C VAL A 78 -16.75 -15.40 -4.51
N ALA A 79 -16.73 -14.86 -5.73
CA ALA A 79 -15.55 -14.25 -6.32
C ALA A 79 -15.10 -13.00 -5.56
N GLU A 80 -16.03 -12.13 -5.15
CA GLU A 80 -15.75 -10.95 -4.34
C GLU A 80 -15.30 -11.32 -2.92
N GLY A 81 -15.89 -12.36 -2.32
CA GLY A 81 -15.46 -12.88 -1.02
C GLY A 81 -14.02 -13.42 -1.04
N ASN A 82 -13.68 -14.20 -2.07
CA ASN A 82 -12.31 -14.66 -2.31
C ASN A 82 -11.35 -13.50 -2.53
N TYR A 83 -11.79 -12.46 -3.26
CA TYR A 83 -11.01 -11.24 -3.45
C TYR A 83 -10.76 -10.50 -2.13
N MET A 84 -11.78 -10.35 -1.27
CA MET A 84 -11.65 -9.68 0.02
C MET A 84 -10.63 -10.37 0.93
N ILE A 85 -10.66 -11.70 1.02
CA ILE A 85 -9.62 -12.44 1.78
C ILE A 85 -8.25 -12.29 1.14
N ALA A 86 -8.16 -12.37 -0.17
CA ALA A 86 -6.89 -12.20 -0.86
C ALA A 86 -6.27 -10.83 -0.53
N VAL A 87 -7.07 -9.76 -0.55
CA VAL A 87 -6.67 -8.40 -0.17
C VAL A 87 -6.19 -8.35 1.28
N LEU A 88 -6.97 -8.86 2.23
CA LEU A 88 -6.60 -8.87 3.65
C LEU A 88 -5.32 -9.67 3.91
N HIS A 89 -5.17 -10.82 3.26
CA HIS A 89 -3.97 -11.66 3.37
C HIS A 89 -2.75 -10.98 2.76
N PHE A 90 -2.89 -10.37 1.57
CA PHE A 90 -1.83 -9.60 0.93
C PHE A 90 -1.35 -8.43 1.81
N LEU A 91 -2.27 -7.70 2.44
CA LEU A 91 -1.93 -6.60 3.36
C LEU A 91 -1.17 -7.09 4.60
N ARG A 92 -1.47 -8.30 5.10
CA ARG A 92 -0.70 -8.94 6.17
C ARG A 92 0.70 -9.35 5.73
N ILE A 93 0.89 -9.72 4.45
CA ILE A 93 2.21 -10.10 3.90
C ILE A 93 3.08 -8.87 3.74
N VAL A 94 2.59 -7.82 3.07
CA VAL A 94 3.37 -6.60 2.76
C VAL A 94 3.79 -5.81 4.00
N THR A 95 3.15 -6.03 5.15
CA THR A 95 3.48 -5.35 6.41
C THR A 95 4.48 -6.12 7.28
N LYS A 96 4.87 -7.33 6.87
CA LYS A 96 5.82 -8.17 7.62
C LYS A 96 7.15 -8.29 6.89
N MET A 97 8.21 -8.39 7.68
CA MET A 97 9.55 -8.70 7.20
C MET A 97 9.80 -10.20 7.23
N HIS A 98 10.72 -10.66 6.38
CA HIS A 98 11.25 -12.03 6.45
C HIS A 98 12.12 -12.17 7.71
N PHE A 99 11.74 -13.06 8.64
CA PHE A 99 12.40 -13.15 9.96
C PHE A 99 12.74 -14.56 10.43
N GLY A 100 11.87 -15.55 10.19
CA GLY A 100 11.99 -16.89 10.76
C GLY A 100 13.33 -17.58 10.44
N MET A 101 13.79 -18.48 11.33
CA MET A 101 15.05 -19.22 11.12
C MET A 101 15.04 -20.04 9.82
N ASN A 102 13.86 -20.52 9.43
CA ASN A 102 13.67 -21.36 8.24
C ASN A 102 13.41 -20.54 6.96
N ASP A 103 13.48 -19.21 7.03
CA ASP A 103 13.20 -18.32 5.90
C ASP A 103 14.49 -18.08 5.09
N PRO A 104 14.54 -18.46 3.80
CA PRO A 104 15.72 -18.27 2.97
C PRO A 104 16.06 -16.78 2.72
N LYS A 105 15.10 -15.86 2.90
CA LYS A 105 15.27 -14.40 2.69
C LYS A 105 15.27 -13.61 3.99
N ARG A 106 15.62 -14.27 5.10
CA ARG A 106 15.68 -13.67 6.43
C ARG A 106 16.44 -12.33 6.44
N GLY A 107 15.85 -11.33 7.08
CA GLY A 107 16.39 -9.98 7.18
C GLY A 107 15.94 -9.04 6.06
N THR A 108 15.19 -9.53 5.07
CA THR A 108 14.65 -8.66 4.01
C THR A 108 13.52 -7.79 4.59
N PRO A 109 13.62 -6.46 4.47
CA PRO A 109 12.59 -5.55 4.96
C PRO A 109 11.30 -5.68 4.14
N PRO A 110 10.18 -5.12 4.64
CA PRO A 110 8.93 -5.07 3.89
C PRO A 110 9.14 -4.46 2.50
N PRO A 111 8.47 -4.97 1.46
CA PRO A 111 8.67 -4.53 0.09
C PRO A 111 8.06 -3.15 -0.18
N VAL A 112 8.69 -2.40 -1.08
CA VAL A 112 8.15 -1.14 -1.61
C VAL A 112 7.12 -1.46 -2.70
N LEU A 113 5.91 -0.91 -2.56
CA LEU A 113 4.82 -1.03 -3.52
C LEU A 113 4.72 0.22 -4.41
N LYS A 114 3.87 0.15 -5.43
CA LYS A 114 3.62 1.26 -6.36
C LYS A 114 2.15 1.64 -6.31
N PHE A 115 1.88 2.91 -6.05
CA PHE A 115 0.54 3.47 -6.02
C PHE A 115 0.23 4.22 -7.32
N ASN A 116 -0.95 3.98 -7.87
CA ASN A 116 -1.46 4.65 -9.07
C ASN A 116 -2.92 5.04 -8.85
N ALA A 117 -3.27 6.29 -9.14
CA ALA A 117 -4.64 6.79 -9.08
C ALA A 117 -4.80 8.08 -9.92
N TYR A 118 -5.98 8.23 -10.51
CA TYR A 118 -6.46 9.48 -11.13
C TYR A 118 -5.56 10.10 -12.22
N GLY A 119 -4.70 9.30 -12.87
CA GLY A 119 -3.93 9.67 -14.06
C GLY A 119 -2.52 10.21 -13.78
N ASP A 120 -1.80 10.54 -14.87
CA ASP A 120 -0.37 10.82 -14.88
C ASP A 120 0.06 12.02 -14.02
N LEU A 121 -0.83 12.99 -13.81
CA LEU A 121 -0.56 14.22 -13.05
C LEU A 121 -1.03 14.15 -11.59
N MET A 122 -1.80 13.13 -11.21
CA MET A 122 -2.24 12.93 -9.83
C MET A 122 -1.30 11.94 -9.12
N PHE A 123 -1.44 10.65 -9.43
CA PHE A 123 -0.61 9.60 -8.85
C PHE A 123 -0.22 8.60 -9.94
N SER A 124 0.99 8.73 -10.46
CA SER A 124 1.57 7.75 -11.39
C SER A 124 2.84 7.15 -10.80
N ASN A 125 2.80 5.83 -10.61
CA ASN A 125 3.95 4.99 -10.26
C ASN A 125 4.68 5.49 -9.00
N VAL A 126 3.90 5.93 -8.01
CA VAL A 126 4.40 6.51 -6.77
C VAL A 126 4.90 5.38 -5.86
N PRO A 127 6.19 5.36 -5.49
CA PRO A 127 6.70 4.33 -4.59
C PRO A 127 6.20 4.56 -3.17
N VAL A 128 5.51 3.56 -2.62
CA VAL A 128 4.86 3.63 -1.31
C VAL A 128 5.24 2.44 -0.44
N LEU A 129 5.35 2.71 0.86
CA LEU A 129 5.41 1.71 1.91
C LEU A 129 4.08 1.68 2.64
N VAL A 130 3.53 0.48 2.87
CA VAL A 130 2.34 0.31 3.72
C VAL A 130 2.78 0.38 5.17
N ARG A 131 2.29 1.39 5.90
CA ARG A 131 2.61 1.58 7.32
C ARG A 131 1.61 0.87 8.22
N SER A 132 0.33 1.05 7.91
CA SER A 132 -0.78 0.47 8.66
C SER A 132 -1.93 0.19 7.71
N PHE A 133 -2.70 -0.83 8.05
CA PHE A 133 -4.02 -1.02 7.49
C PHE A 133 -4.97 -1.36 8.63
N ALA A 134 -6.19 -0.87 8.55
CA ALA A 134 -7.25 -1.12 9.51
C ALA A 134 -8.49 -1.54 8.73
N TYR A 135 -9.19 -2.52 9.26
CA TYR A 135 -10.50 -2.91 8.77
C TYR A 135 -11.41 -3.12 9.95
N ASP A 136 -12.66 -2.69 9.80
CA ASP A 136 -13.68 -2.85 10.82
C ASP A 136 -14.59 -4.03 10.52
N LEU A 137 -14.94 -4.77 11.57
CA LEU A 137 -15.85 -5.91 11.53
C LEU A 137 -17.07 -5.55 12.38
N GLY A 138 -17.99 -4.80 11.78
CA GLY A 138 -19.22 -4.37 12.42
C GLY A 138 -20.09 -5.55 12.86
N GLN A 139 -20.73 -5.43 14.03
CA GLN A 139 -21.61 -6.46 14.58
C GLN A 139 -22.89 -6.65 13.74
N ASP A 140 -23.35 -5.59 13.08
CA ASP A 140 -24.60 -5.58 12.30
C ASP A 140 -24.44 -6.16 10.88
N ILE A 141 -23.26 -6.68 10.54
CA ILE A 141 -22.93 -7.12 9.19
C ILE A 141 -22.90 -8.65 9.12
N ASP A 142 -23.69 -9.20 8.20
CA ASP A 142 -23.73 -10.64 7.94
C ASP A 142 -22.44 -11.14 7.30
N TYR A 143 -22.13 -12.41 7.54
CA TYR A 143 -20.95 -13.09 7.01
C TYR A 143 -21.34 -14.16 6.01
N ILE A 144 -20.58 -14.25 4.92
CA ILE A 144 -20.71 -15.34 3.96
C ILE A 144 -19.57 -16.34 4.12
N ASP A 145 -19.89 -17.61 3.94
CA ASP A 145 -18.90 -18.67 3.84
C ASP A 145 -18.26 -18.65 2.46
N ILE A 146 -16.94 -18.64 2.43
CA ILE A 146 -16.15 -18.76 1.21
C ILE A 146 -15.33 -20.05 1.29
N ASP A 147 -15.39 -20.80 0.19
CA ASP A 147 -14.57 -21.99 0.00
C ASP A 147 -13.39 -21.61 -0.89
N THR A 148 -12.18 -21.80 -0.37
CA THR A 148 -10.95 -21.62 -1.14
C THR A 148 -10.32 -22.98 -1.34
N ASP A 149 -9.92 -23.29 -2.57
CA ASP A 149 -9.26 -24.55 -2.90
C ASP A 149 -7.97 -24.70 -2.06
N SER A 150 -8.06 -25.53 -1.02
CA SER A 150 -7.09 -25.57 0.09
C SER A 150 -6.05 -26.66 -0.06
N ALA A 151 -6.13 -27.47 -1.12
CA ALA A 151 -5.24 -28.61 -1.33
C ALA A 151 -3.75 -28.21 -1.41
N GLU A 152 -3.45 -27.01 -1.92
CA GLU A 152 -2.07 -26.50 -2.01
C GLU A 152 -1.64 -25.60 -0.83
N ALA A 153 -2.56 -25.20 0.06
CA ALA A 153 -2.27 -24.33 1.20
C ALA A 153 -1.88 -25.10 2.48
N GLY A 154 -1.80 -26.43 2.42
CA GLY A 154 -1.37 -27.28 3.54
C GLY A 154 -2.43 -27.53 4.62
N PHE A 155 -3.70 -27.15 4.38
CA PHE A 155 -4.81 -27.43 5.27
C PHE A 155 -5.52 -28.73 4.81
N SER A 156 -5.58 -29.74 5.69
CA SER A 156 -5.99 -31.11 5.32
C SER A 156 -7.48 -31.31 5.10
N GLU A 157 -8.32 -30.33 5.43
CA GLU A 157 -9.77 -30.34 5.23
C GLU A 157 -10.16 -28.93 4.78
N GLY A 158 -10.94 -28.81 3.70
CA GLY A 158 -11.34 -27.56 3.03
C GLY A 158 -11.29 -26.31 3.90
N PHE A 159 -10.50 -25.30 3.51
CA PHE A 159 -10.40 -24.04 4.24
C PHE A 159 -11.71 -23.25 4.09
N ARG A 160 -12.62 -23.42 5.06
CA ARG A 160 -13.83 -22.63 5.18
C ARG A 160 -13.54 -21.36 5.97
N SER A 161 -13.57 -20.23 5.28
CA SER A 161 -13.44 -18.93 5.92
C SER A 161 -14.76 -18.18 5.85
N LYS A 162 -14.96 -17.24 6.77
CA LYS A 162 -16.10 -16.32 6.74
C LYS A 162 -15.60 -14.91 6.49
N VAL A 163 -16.24 -14.23 5.56
CA VAL A 163 -16.01 -12.79 5.30
C VAL A 163 -17.28 -12.02 5.51
N PRO A 164 -17.20 -10.79 6.06
CA PRO A 164 -18.36 -9.93 6.12
C PRO A 164 -18.81 -9.56 4.70
N THR A 165 -20.11 -9.44 4.51
CA THR A 165 -20.73 -8.98 3.25
C THR A 165 -20.29 -7.57 2.86
N GLN A 166 -19.91 -6.75 3.84
CA GLN A 166 -19.32 -5.43 3.65
C GLN A 166 -18.26 -5.15 4.72
N LEU A 167 -17.14 -4.55 4.33
CA LEU A 167 -16.06 -4.16 5.24
C LEU A 167 -15.49 -2.83 4.77
N ASN A 168 -15.20 -1.92 5.70
CA ASN A 168 -14.48 -0.69 5.38
C ASN A 168 -12.97 -0.90 5.59
N LEU A 169 -12.18 -0.72 4.54
CA LEU A 169 -10.73 -0.89 4.57
C LEU A 169 -10.04 0.47 4.49
N ILE A 170 -9.15 0.71 5.45
CA ILE A 170 -8.29 1.90 5.52
C ILE A 170 -6.84 1.44 5.38
N ILE A 171 -6.10 2.04 4.46
CA ILE A 171 -4.67 1.79 4.26
C ILE A 171 -3.93 3.10 4.38
N ASP A 172 -2.99 3.16 5.33
CA ASP A 172 -2.06 4.28 5.47
C ASP A 172 -0.72 3.91 4.84
N MET A 173 -0.29 4.77 3.92
CA MET A 173 0.92 4.62 3.14
C MET A 173 1.82 5.84 3.33
N VAL A 174 3.13 5.60 3.26
CA VAL A 174 4.14 6.66 3.24
C VAL A 174 4.88 6.58 1.92
N ILE A 175 5.01 7.71 1.23
CA ILE A 175 5.78 7.79 0.00
C ILE A 175 7.27 7.67 0.34
N GLN A 176 7.96 6.72 -0.28
CA GLN A 176 9.40 6.54 -0.09
C GLN A 176 10.11 6.53 -1.44
N GLN A 177 10.82 7.63 -1.72
CA GLN A 177 11.75 7.68 -2.85
C GLN A 177 13.11 7.11 -2.46
N THR A 178 13.78 6.48 -3.41
CA THR A 178 15.16 6.04 -3.19
C THR A 178 16.08 7.27 -3.11
N PRO A 179 16.98 7.36 -2.11
CA PRO A 179 17.86 8.53 -1.95
C PRO A 179 18.70 8.83 -3.19
N SER A 180 19.15 7.80 -3.89
CA SER A 180 19.91 7.95 -5.13
C SER A 180 19.10 8.66 -6.20
N LYS A 181 17.82 8.27 -6.39
CA LYS A 181 16.93 8.85 -7.39
C LYS A 181 16.63 10.31 -7.07
N LEU A 182 16.32 10.62 -5.81
CA LEU A 182 16.13 12.01 -5.34
C LEU A 182 17.32 12.89 -5.70
N ARG A 183 18.55 12.44 -5.42
CA ARG A 183 19.75 13.25 -5.68
C ARG A 183 20.02 13.50 -7.17
N THR A 184 19.77 12.52 -8.03
CA THR A 184 20.16 12.60 -9.45
C THR A 184 19.09 13.16 -10.36
N THR A 185 17.80 12.97 -10.04
CA THR A 185 16.70 13.35 -10.94
C THR A 185 15.86 14.50 -10.44
N PHE A 186 15.90 14.85 -9.15
CA PHE A 186 15.07 15.91 -8.63
C PHE A 186 15.66 17.28 -8.97
N THR A 187 14.95 18.04 -9.82
CA THR A 187 15.18 19.47 -10.01
C THR A 187 13.86 20.22 -9.90
N MET A 188 13.88 21.43 -9.35
CA MET A 188 12.65 22.21 -9.17
C MET A 188 12.02 22.61 -10.51
N ASN A 189 12.81 22.78 -11.57
CA ASN A 189 12.28 23.10 -12.90
C ASN A 189 11.59 21.90 -13.54
N ASP A 190 12.14 20.69 -13.37
CA ASP A 190 11.49 19.46 -13.84
C ASP A 190 10.25 19.10 -13.00
N PHE A 191 10.23 19.48 -11.73
CA PHE A 191 9.05 19.33 -10.88
C PHE A 191 7.92 20.29 -11.33
N LYS A 192 8.24 21.57 -11.54
CA LYS A 192 7.29 22.59 -12.03
C LYS A 192 6.66 22.24 -13.37
N SER A 193 7.42 21.61 -14.27
CA SER A 193 6.92 21.17 -15.58
C SER A 193 6.06 19.90 -15.51
N GLY A 194 5.89 19.29 -14.33
CA GLY A 194 5.11 18.07 -14.13
C GLY A 194 5.82 16.79 -14.61
N LYS A 195 7.02 16.90 -15.21
CA LYS A 195 7.78 15.75 -15.73
C LYS A 195 8.11 14.74 -14.63
N LEU A 196 8.45 15.22 -13.43
CA LEU A 196 8.79 14.36 -12.30
C LEU A 196 7.57 13.68 -11.67
N VAL A 197 6.35 14.19 -11.89
CA VAL A 197 5.12 13.57 -11.36
C VAL A 197 4.91 12.19 -11.99
N LYS A 198 5.25 12.04 -13.28
CA LYS A 198 5.21 10.74 -13.98
C LYS A 198 6.17 9.71 -13.38
N ASP A 199 7.30 10.18 -12.86
CA ASP A 199 8.29 9.34 -12.19
C ASP A 199 7.95 9.08 -10.71
N GLY A 200 6.76 9.47 -10.26
CA GLY A 200 6.23 9.23 -8.93
C GLY A 200 6.67 10.24 -7.87
N PHE A 201 7.26 11.37 -8.27
CA PHE A 201 7.56 12.46 -7.34
C PHE A 201 6.30 13.28 -7.06
N ILE A 202 6.04 13.52 -5.78
CA ILE A 202 4.86 14.21 -5.24
C ILE A 202 5.30 15.11 -4.09
#